data_AF-A0A6M1MNZ3-F1
#
_entry.id   AF-A0A6M1MNZ3-F1
#
_cell.length_a   1.000
_cell.length_b   1.000
_cell.length_c   1.000
_cell.angle_alpha   90.00
_cell.angle_beta   90.00
_cell.angle_gamma   90.00
#
_symmetry.space_group_name_H-M   'P 1'
#
loop_
_entity.id
_entity.type
_entity.pdbx_description
1 polymer ?
#
loop_
_entity_poly.entity_id
_entity_poly.type
_entity_poly.pdbx_seq_one_letter_code
_entity_poly.pdbx_strand_id
1 'polypeptide(L)'
;MADTLAALLFAHVLADFLFQTGWMVANKRRPAALAAHGAVVLATAAAATGTLTLSLLWLAALHLAVDAGKARLAPGLAAFLGDQALHLAALAALALWQPGLWAGGLWSGCTTLPALMALAAGFILATRAGGFAIGLLMAPFARRLPADIAAESLPGAGRTIGLMERGLIFAFLLIGQPEGVGLLIAAKSILRFGAVRDDRALSEYVIIGTLASVGWALAAGYGTLGLLSQLPPIGFPPLLP
;
A
#
# COMPACT_ATOMS: atom_id res chain seq x y z
N MET A 1 -8.63 -14.06 -14.62
CA MET A 1 -7.96 -12.75 -14.75
C MET A 1 -7.89 -12.05 -13.40
N ALA A 2 -9.03 -11.77 -12.75
CA ALA A 2 -9.05 -11.12 -11.42
C ALA A 2 -8.28 -11.93 -10.36
N ASP A 3 -8.37 -13.26 -10.38
CA ASP A 3 -7.64 -14.13 -9.44
C ASP A 3 -6.13 -13.98 -9.56
N THR A 4 -5.62 -14.02 -10.80
CA THR A 4 -4.21 -13.78 -11.12
C THR A 4 -3.78 -12.39 -10.67
N LEU A 5 -4.57 -11.35 -10.95
CA LEU A 5 -4.26 -9.99 -10.52
C LEU A 5 -4.21 -9.87 -8.99
N ALA A 6 -5.15 -10.48 -8.27
CA ALA A 6 -5.17 -10.48 -6.81
C ALA A 6 -3.95 -11.17 -6.21
N ALA A 7 -3.57 -12.34 -6.73
CA ALA A 7 -2.38 -13.06 -6.30
C ALA A 7 -1.09 -12.27 -6.58
N LEU A 8 -0.97 -11.67 -7.77
CA LEU A 8 0.18 -10.85 -8.15
C LEU A 8 0.27 -9.56 -7.33
N LEU A 9 -0.86 -8.89 -7.07
CA LEU A 9 -0.92 -7.70 -6.23
C LEU A 9 -0.50 -8.02 -4.79
N PHE A 10 -0.99 -9.14 -4.24
CA PHE A 10 -0.59 -9.63 -2.93
C PHE A 10 0.91 -9.92 -2.86
N ALA A 11 1.46 -10.64 -3.84
CA ALA A 11 2.88 -10.92 -3.93
C ALA A 11 3.74 -9.65 -3.96
N HIS A 12 3.32 -8.65 -4.75
CA HIS A 12 3.99 -7.37 -4.88
C HIS A 12 4.05 -6.62 -3.55
N VAL A 13 2.91 -6.49 -2.86
CA VAL A 13 2.89 -5.72 -1.61
C VAL A 13 3.61 -6.44 -0.47
N LEU A 14 3.66 -7.77 -0.48
CA LEU A 14 4.50 -8.54 0.43
C LEU A 14 5.99 -8.25 0.18
N ALA A 15 6.41 -8.31 -1.09
CA ALA A 15 7.81 -8.08 -1.46
C ALA A 15 8.26 -6.66 -1.08
N ASP A 16 7.53 -5.64 -1.53
CA ASP A 16 7.99 -4.25 -1.42
C ASP A 16 7.78 -3.65 -0.04
N PHE A 17 6.66 -3.96 0.61
CA PHE A 17 6.32 -3.30 1.86
C PHE A 17 6.72 -4.13 3.08
N LEU A 18 6.63 -5.46 3.03
CA LEU A 18 6.87 -6.31 4.21
C LEU A 18 8.28 -6.91 4.23
N PHE A 19 8.73 -7.48 3.12
CA PHE A 19 9.97 -8.27 3.06
C PHE A 19 11.18 -7.49 2.54
N GLN A 20 10.99 -6.33 1.91
CA GLN A 20 12.10 -5.45 1.56
C GLN A 20 12.75 -4.90 2.84
N THR A 21 13.97 -5.36 3.11
CA THR A 21 14.70 -5.02 4.35
C THR A 21 15.35 -3.64 4.27
N GLY A 22 15.66 -3.05 5.44
CA GLY A 22 16.40 -1.78 5.50
C GLY A 22 17.76 -1.83 4.80
N TRP A 23 18.44 -2.98 4.85
CA TRP A 23 19.70 -3.18 4.11
C TRP A 23 19.50 -3.10 2.60
N MET A 24 18.45 -3.73 2.06
CA MET A 24 18.13 -3.65 0.62
C MET A 24 17.86 -2.20 0.21
N VAL A 25 17.05 -1.48 0.99
CA VAL A 25 16.72 -0.06 0.73
C VAL A 25 17.98 0.82 0.72
N ALA A 26 18.85 0.66 1.72
CA ALA A 26 20.08 1.43 1.83
C ALA A 26 21.10 1.12 0.71
N ASN A 27 21.00 -0.06 0.09
CA ASN A 27 21.97 -0.55 -0.90
C ASN A 27 21.36 -0.74 -2.29
N LYS A 28 20.23 -0.11 -2.64
CA LYS A 28 19.51 -0.32 -3.92
C LYS A 28 20.32 -0.14 -5.22
N ARG A 29 21.52 0.42 -5.16
CA ARG A 29 22.45 0.52 -6.30
C ARG A 29 23.44 -0.64 -6.41
N ARG A 30 23.52 -1.52 -5.40
CA ARG A 30 24.41 -2.68 -5.39
C ARG A 30 23.72 -3.87 -6.07
N PRO A 31 24.39 -4.57 -7.00
CA PRO A 31 23.82 -5.75 -7.67
C PRO A 31 23.32 -6.82 -6.69
N ALA A 32 24.04 -7.06 -5.60
CA ALA A 32 23.63 -8.03 -4.57
C ALA A 32 22.31 -7.66 -3.88
N ALA A 33 22.07 -6.37 -3.62
CA ALA A 33 20.82 -5.92 -3.00
C ALA A 33 19.64 -6.02 -3.96
N LEU A 34 19.86 -5.66 -5.24
CA LEU A 34 18.86 -5.85 -6.29
C LEU A 34 18.56 -7.32 -6.52
N ALA A 35 19.57 -8.18 -6.60
CA ALA A 35 19.38 -9.63 -6.75
C ALA A 35 18.61 -10.24 -5.56
N ALA A 36 18.94 -9.83 -4.33
CA ALA A 36 18.22 -10.28 -3.14
C ALA A 36 16.76 -9.83 -3.15
N HIS A 37 16.47 -8.58 -3.55
CA HIS A 37 15.09 -8.10 -3.72
C HIS A 37 14.35 -8.86 -4.83
N GLY A 38 15.01 -9.12 -5.96
CA GLY A 38 14.43 -9.88 -7.07
C GLY A 38 14.09 -11.32 -6.69
N ALA A 39 14.92 -11.95 -5.86
CA ALA A 39 14.63 -13.26 -5.28
C ALA A 39 13.38 -13.22 -4.38
N VAL A 40 13.22 -12.17 -3.57
CA VAL A 40 12.01 -11.96 -2.76
C VAL A 40 10.78 -11.78 -3.66
N VAL A 41 10.86 -10.94 -4.69
CA VAL A 41 9.77 -10.70 -5.65
C VAL A 41 9.35 -12.00 -6.34
N LEU A 42 10.31 -12.77 -6.84
CA LEU A 42 10.03 -14.05 -7.48
C LEU A 42 9.43 -15.05 -6.49
N ALA A 43 9.97 -15.14 -5.28
CA ALA A 43 9.49 -16.06 -4.25
C ALA A 43 8.07 -15.73 -3.80
N THR A 44 7.74 -14.46 -3.55
CA THR A 44 6.37 -14.07 -3.19
C THR A 44 5.40 -14.29 -4.34
N ALA A 45 5.81 -14.00 -5.58
CA ALA A 45 4.97 -14.23 -6.76
C ALA A 45 4.70 -15.73 -6.98
N ALA A 46 5.73 -16.58 -6.85
CA ALA A 46 5.58 -18.02 -6.98
C ALA A 46 4.73 -18.61 -5.85
N ALA A 47 4.94 -18.17 -4.61
CA ALA A 47 4.14 -18.60 -3.47
C ALA A 47 2.67 -18.19 -3.59
N ALA A 48 2.39 -16.94 -3.98
CA ALA A 48 1.03 -16.43 -4.12
C ALA A 48 0.27 -17.10 -5.27
N THR A 49 0.91 -17.28 -6.42
CA THR A 49 0.28 -17.92 -7.59
C THR A 49 0.30 -19.45 -7.53
N GLY A 50 1.14 -20.03 -6.68
CA GLY A 50 1.31 -21.48 -6.57
C GLY A 50 2.03 -22.10 -7.78
N THR A 51 2.79 -21.33 -8.54
CA THR A 51 3.50 -21.82 -9.73
C THR A 51 4.83 -21.09 -9.93
N LEU A 52 5.75 -21.68 -10.69
CA LEU A 52 7.00 -21.03 -11.10
C LEU A 52 7.12 -21.12 -12.61
N THR A 53 6.87 -20.01 -13.30
CA THR A 53 6.85 -19.93 -14.76
C THR A 53 7.85 -18.91 -15.28
N LEU A 54 8.17 -18.99 -16.57
CA LEU A 54 8.99 -17.98 -17.23
C LEU A 54 8.36 -16.58 -17.20
N SER A 55 7.03 -16.48 -17.16
CA SER A 55 6.32 -15.20 -17.03
C SER A 55 6.53 -14.54 -15.66
N LEU A 56 6.71 -15.31 -14.59
CA LEU A 56 7.09 -14.78 -13.27
C LEU A 56 8.55 -14.34 -13.21
N LEU A 57 9.46 -15.07 -13.89
CA LEU A 57 10.84 -14.64 -14.05
C LEU A 57 10.91 -13.32 -14.83
N TRP A 58 10.12 -13.19 -15.90
CA TRP A 58 9.98 -11.94 -16.64
C TRP A 58 9.45 -10.81 -15.76
N LEU A 59 8.43 -11.07 -14.92
CA LEU A 59 7.88 -10.08 -14.01
C LEU A 59 8.93 -9.61 -12.99
N ALA A 60 9.68 -10.55 -12.38
CA ALA A 60 10.72 -10.22 -11.44
C ALA A 60 11.85 -9.40 -12.10
N ALA A 61 12.25 -9.74 -13.33
CA ALA A 61 13.22 -8.96 -14.08
C ALA A 61 12.73 -7.55 -14.41
N LEU A 62 11.47 -7.40 -14.83
CA LEU A 62 10.86 -6.10 -15.10
C LEU A 62 10.75 -5.26 -13.82
N HIS A 63 10.33 -5.87 -12.71
CA HIS A 63 10.29 -5.22 -11.39
C HIS A 63 11.68 -4.67 -11.03
N LEU A 64 12.74 -5.49 -11.13
CA LEU A 64 14.11 -5.02 -10.88
C LEU A 64 14.55 -3.89 -11.80
N ALA A 65 14.15 -3.91 -13.07
CA ALA A 65 14.47 -2.85 -14.02
C ALA A 65 13.81 -1.52 -13.61
N VAL A 66 12.55 -1.55 -13.18
CA VAL A 66 11.82 -0.39 -12.64
C VAL A 66 12.52 0.13 -11.38
N ASP A 67 12.82 -0.76 -10.44
CA ASP A 67 13.42 -0.41 -9.15
C ASP A 67 14.84 0.18 -9.31
N ALA A 68 15.63 -0.36 -10.25
CA ALA A 68 16.93 0.17 -10.63
C ALA A 68 16.84 1.53 -11.33
N GLY A 69 15.82 1.76 -12.15
CA GLY A 69 15.51 3.05 -12.76
C GLY A 69 15.16 4.10 -11.71
N LYS A 70 14.25 3.75 -10.79
CA LYS A 70 13.84 4.60 -9.64
C LYS A 70 15.03 4.99 -8.76
N ALA A 71 15.98 4.08 -8.51
CA ALA A 71 17.16 4.34 -7.69
C ALA A 71 18.09 5.46 -8.22
N ARG A 72 17.87 5.93 -9.46
CA ARG A 72 18.56 7.06 -10.08
C ARG A 72 17.82 8.39 -9.94
N LEU A 73 16.55 8.36 -9.53
CA LEU A 73 15.71 9.55 -9.34
C LEU A 73 15.89 10.15 -7.94
N ALA A 74 15.56 11.43 -7.79
CA ALA A 74 15.50 12.07 -6.48
C ALA A 74 14.36 11.47 -5.65
N PRO A 75 14.59 11.18 -4.35
CA PRO A 75 13.54 10.63 -3.49
C PRO A 75 12.43 11.66 -3.28
N GLY A 76 11.18 11.22 -3.34
CA GLY A 76 10.01 12.07 -3.15
C GLY A 76 8.72 11.35 -3.49
N LEU A 77 7.59 12.01 -3.22
CA LEU A 77 6.27 11.44 -3.46
C LEU A 77 6.06 11.09 -4.93
N ALA A 78 6.45 11.97 -5.87
CA ALA A 78 6.28 11.72 -7.30
C ALA A 78 7.04 10.47 -7.77
N ALA A 79 8.30 10.30 -7.34
CA ALA A 79 9.10 9.12 -7.65
C ALA A 79 8.50 7.85 -7.03
N PHE A 80 7.95 7.95 -5.82
CA PHE A 80 7.25 6.83 -5.18
C PHE A 80 5.97 6.45 -5.92
N LEU A 81 5.10 7.41 -6.25
CA LEU A 81 3.84 7.14 -6.95
C LEU A 81 4.07 6.64 -8.37
N GLY A 82 5.04 7.19 -9.10
CA GLY A 82 5.42 6.72 -10.44
C GLY A 82 5.95 5.29 -10.41
N ASP A 83 6.76 4.95 -9.41
CA ASP A 83 7.25 3.59 -9.19
C ASP A 83 6.11 2.60 -8.90
N GLN A 84 5.21 2.92 -7.97
CA GLN A 84 4.05 2.07 -7.71
C GLN A 84 3.15 1.93 -8.95
N ALA A 85 2.96 3.00 -9.74
CA ALA A 85 2.16 2.97 -10.96
C ALA A 85 2.77 2.04 -12.02
N LEU A 86 4.09 2.09 -12.22
CA LEU A 86 4.79 1.19 -13.15
C LEU A 86 4.69 -0.28 -12.71
N HIS A 87 4.85 -0.55 -11.41
CA HIS A 87 4.67 -1.90 -10.89
C HIS A 87 3.23 -2.39 -11.10
N LEU A 88 2.22 -1.61 -10.71
CA LEU A 88 0.81 -1.99 -10.91
C LEU A 88 0.47 -2.20 -12.40
N ALA A 89 1.01 -1.38 -13.29
CA ALA A 89 0.86 -1.56 -14.73
C ALA A 89 1.49 -2.88 -15.22
N ALA A 90 2.67 -3.24 -14.71
CA ALA A 90 3.31 -4.52 -15.01
C ALA A 90 2.49 -5.73 -14.52
N LEU A 91 1.92 -5.65 -13.31
CA LEU A 91 1.04 -6.70 -12.77
C LEU A 91 -0.23 -6.86 -13.62
N ALA A 92 -0.86 -5.74 -13.98
CA ALA A 92 -2.07 -5.73 -14.82
C ALA A 92 -1.78 -6.27 -16.23
N ALA A 93 -0.69 -5.84 -16.85
CA ALA A 93 -0.26 -6.34 -18.16
C ALA A 93 -0.01 -7.86 -18.13
N LEU A 94 0.65 -8.37 -17.08
CA LEU A 94 0.85 -9.80 -16.93
C LEU A 94 -0.47 -10.55 -16.69
N ALA A 95 -1.36 -10.02 -15.85
CA ALA A 95 -2.66 -10.65 -15.59
C ALA A 95 -3.55 -10.72 -16.85
N LEU A 96 -3.42 -9.74 -17.75
CA LEU A 96 -4.08 -9.73 -19.07
C LEU A 96 -3.43 -10.70 -20.05
N TRP A 97 -2.10 -10.77 -20.07
CA TRP A 97 -1.36 -11.66 -20.96
C TRP A 97 -1.45 -13.13 -20.56
N GLN A 98 -1.47 -13.41 -19.25
CA GLN A 98 -1.49 -14.76 -18.66
C GLN A 98 -2.65 -14.91 -17.67
N PRO A 99 -3.92 -14.84 -18.13
CA PRO A 99 -5.09 -14.85 -17.25
C PRO A 99 -5.26 -16.18 -16.51
N GLY A 100 -4.69 -17.27 -17.03
CA GLY A 100 -4.70 -18.62 -16.43
C GLY A 100 -3.54 -18.91 -15.46
N LEU A 101 -2.70 -17.92 -15.12
CA LEU A 101 -1.56 -18.12 -14.23
C LEU A 101 -1.98 -18.67 -12.86
N TRP A 102 -3.08 -18.14 -12.28
CA TRP A 102 -3.69 -18.69 -11.07
C TRP A 102 -4.23 -20.11 -11.28
N ALA A 103 -4.97 -20.33 -12.37
CA ALA A 103 -5.62 -21.61 -12.64
C ALA A 103 -4.61 -22.76 -12.87
N GLY A 104 -3.42 -22.45 -13.37
CA GLY A 104 -2.32 -23.41 -13.52
C GLY A 104 -1.48 -23.62 -12.26
N GLY A 105 -1.79 -22.93 -11.15
CA GLY A 105 -1.07 -23.03 -9.89
C GLY A 105 -1.60 -24.11 -8.96
N LEU A 106 -0.78 -24.46 -7.96
CA LEU A 106 -1.10 -25.44 -6.91
C LEU A 106 -2.38 -25.09 -6.12
N TRP A 107 -2.71 -23.81 -6.01
CA TRP A 107 -3.84 -23.30 -5.23
C TRP A 107 -5.14 -23.14 -6.04
N SER A 108 -5.17 -23.57 -7.30
CA SER A 108 -6.29 -23.32 -8.22
C SER A 108 -7.64 -23.81 -7.71
N GLY A 109 -7.67 -24.87 -6.88
CA GLY A 109 -8.88 -25.37 -6.24
C GLY A 109 -9.43 -24.50 -5.09
N CYS A 110 -8.66 -23.56 -4.57
CA CYS A 110 -9.04 -22.69 -3.46
C CYS A 110 -9.66 -21.37 -3.98
N THR A 111 -10.93 -21.43 -4.41
CA THR A 111 -11.61 -20.31 -5.10
C THR A 111 -11.74 -19.03 -4.27
N THR A 112 -11.74 -19.11 -2.93
CA THR A 112 -11.81 -17.94 -2.04
C THR A 112 -10.45 -17.31 -1.73
N LEU A 113 -9.35 -18.01 -2.00
CA LEU A 113 -8.01 -17.56 -1.63
C LEU A 113 -7.59 -16.25 -2.34
N PRO A 114 -7.89 -16.02 -3.64
CA PRO A 114 -7.62 -14.74 -4.28
C PRO A 114 -8.32 -13.55 -3.61
N ALA A 115 -9.55 -13.76 -3.11
CA ALA A 115 -10.28 -12.72 -2.40
C ALA A 115 -9.62 -12.38 -1.05
N LEU A 116 -9.13 -13.39 -0.32
CA LEU A 116 -8.34 -13.18 0.91
C LEU A 116 -7.00 -12.48 0.63
N MET A 117 -6.34 -12.83 -0.48
CA MET A 117 -5.13 -12.16 -0.95
C MET A 117 -5.40 -10.69 -1.29
N ALA A 118 -6.50 -10.39 -1.99
CA ALA A 118 -6.92 -9.03 -2.31
C ALA A 118 -7.18 -8.20 -1.03
N LEU A 119 -7.86 -8.77 -0.03
CA LEU A 119 -8.08 -8.12 1.27
C LEU A 119 -6.78 -7.80 2.00
N ALA A 120 -5.90 -8.79 2.11
CA ALA A 120 -4.61 -8.62 2.76
C ALA A 120 -3.77 -7.56 2.02
N ALA A 121 -3.80 -7.58 0.69
CA ALA A 121 -3.09 -6.61 -0.12
C ALA A 121 -3.64 -5.19 0.07
N GLY A 122 -4.96 -5.04 0.03
CA GLY A 122 -5.67 -3.80 0.31
C GLY A 122 -5.32 -3.21 1.67
N PHE A 123 -5.31 -4.04 2.71
CA PHE A 123 -4.95 -3.60 4.06
C PHE A 123 -3.50 -3.11 4.15
N ILE A 124 -2.55 -3.81 3.52
CA ILE A 124 -1.13 -3.40 3.46
C ILE A 124 -0.99 -2.07 2.69
N LEU A 125 -1.71 -1.92 1.58
CA LEU A 125 -1.70 -0.70 0.78
C LEU A 125 -2.28 0.49 1.57
N ALA A 126 -3.43 0.30 2.22
CA ALA A 126 -4.05 1.33 3.03
C ALA A 126 -3.14 1.76 4.20
N THR A 127 -2.59 0.79 4.93
CA THR A 127 -1.85 1.08 6.17
C THR A 127 -0.39 1.41 5.92
N ARG A 128 0.37 0.46 5.37
CA ARG A 128 1.84 0.51 5.29
C ARG A 128 2.31 1.32 4.10
N ALA A 129 1.82 1.03 2.90
CA ALA A 129 2.15 1.84 1.72
C ALA A 129 1.68 3.28 1.89
N GLY A 130 0.48 3.47 2.47
CA GLY A 130 -0.03 4.78 2.87
C GLY A 130 0.89 5.51 3.85
N GLY A 131 1.48 4.80 4.82
CA GLY A 131 2.46 5.39 5.74
C GLY A 131 3.66 6.00 5.02
N PHE A 132 4.20 5.30 4.01
CA PHE A 132 5.29 5.82 3.18
C PHE A 132 4.84 7.00 2.31
N ALA A 133 3.70 6.89 1.62
CA ALA A 133 3.17 7.96 0.77
C ALA A 133 2.92 9.25 1.56
N ILE A 134 2.20 9.15 2.69
CA ILE A 134 1.89 10.31 3.53
C ILE A 134 3.16 10.87 4.18
N GLY A 135 4.11 10.02 4.59
CA GLY A 135 5.40 10.49 5.09
C GLY A 135 6.18 11.32 4.06
N LEU A 136 6.23 10.86 2.81
CA LEU A 136 6.88 11.59 1.72
C LEU A 136 6.16 12.90 1.38
N LEU A 137 4.83 12.90 1.40
CA LEU A 137 4.02 14.11 1.19
C LEU A 137 4.25 15.14 2.31
N MET A 138 4.35 14.68 3.56
CA MET A 138 4.45 15.54 4.75
C MET A 138 5.88 16.03 5.02
N ALA A 139 6.91 15.36 4.50
CA ALA A 139 8.31 15.71 4.75
C ALA A 139 8.67 17.19 4.49
N PRO A 140 8.20 17.86 3.42
CA PRO A 140 8.48 19.28 3.20
C PRO A 140 7.82 20.20 4.24
N PHE A 141 6.61 19.87 4.69
CA PHE A 141 5.88 20.64 5.70
C PHE A 141 6.48 20.43 7.09
N ALA A 142 6.87 19.19 7.42
CA ALA A 142 7.47 18.86 8.71
C ALA A 142 8.78 19.65 8.95
N ARG A 143 9.59 19.87 7.90
CA ARG A 143 10.82 20.68 7.98
C ARG A 143 10.60 22.17 8.25
N ARG A 144 9.35 22.66 8.11
CA ARG A 144 8.97 24.06 8.34
C ARG A 144 8.32 24.27 9.71
N LEU A 145 8.10 23.20 10.48
CA LEU A 145 7.58 23.32 11.84
C LEU A 145 8.67 23.82 12.81
N PRO A 146 8.30 24.64 13.80
CA PRO A 146 9.18 25.01 14.91
C PRO A 146 9.77 23.78 15.64
N ALA A 147 11.04 23.88 16.06
CA ALA A 147 11.79 22.74 16.62
C ALA A 147 11.28 22.28 18.00
N ASP A 148 10.77 23.21 18.79
CA ASP A 148 10.08 23.01 20.07
C ASP A 148 8.83 22.13 19.92
N ILE A 149 8.01 22.39 18.90
CA ILE A 149 6.81 21.58 18.60
C ILE A 149 7.18 20.15 18.19
N ALA A 150 8.28 19.97 17.46
CA ALA A 150 8.76 18.63 17.10
C ALA A 150 9.24 17.82 18.31
N ALA A 151 9.82 18.50 19.31
CA ALA A 151 10.38 17.89 20.51
C ALA A 151 9.33 17.39 21.52
N GLU A 152 8.11 17.95 21.51
CA GLU A 152 7.02 17.55 22.40
C GLU A 152 6.34 16.21 22.01
N SER A 153 6.67 15.65 20.86
CA SER A 153 5.99 14.46 20.34
C SER A 153 6.61 13.13 20.81
N LEU A 154 5.75 12.19 21.23
CA LEU A 154 6.17 10.82 21.54
C LEU A 154 6.81 10.15 20.30
N PRO A 155 8.01 9.54 20.42
CA PRO A 155 8.69 8.90 19.30
C PRO A 155 7.79 7.87 18.61
N GLY A 156 7.52 8.08 17.33
CA GLY A 156 6.74 7.15 16.50
C GLY A 156 5.20 7.23 16.67
N ALA A 157 4.68 8.07 17.57
CA ALA A 157 3.24 8.15 17.83
C ALA A 157 2.42 8.49 16.57
N GLY A 158 2.89 9.46 15.75
CA GLY A 158 2.21 9.81 14.50
C GLY A 158 2.11 8.64 13.51
N ARG A 159 3.13 7.77 13.45
CA ARG A 159 3.12 6.58 12.60
C ARG A 159 2.10 5.56 13.10
N THR A 160 2.04 5.33 14.41
CA THR A 160 1.09 4.39 15.04
C THR A 160 -0.34 4.88 14.90
N ILE A 161 -0.60 6.15 15.21
CA ILE A 161 -1.92 6.78 15.05
C ILE A 161 -2.39 6.66 13.60
N GLY A 162 -1.54 7.04 12.63
CA GLY A 162 -1.89 6.95 11.22
C GLY A 162 -2.14 5.51 10.75
N LEU A 163 -1.42 4.52 11.28
CA LEU A 163 -1.69 3.11 10.97
C LEU A 163 -3.06 2.67 11.48
N MET A 164 -3.40 3.02 12.72
CA MET A 164 -4.68 2.68 13.33
C MET A 164 -5.84 3.36 12.59
N GLU A 165 -5.72 4.64 12.28
CA GLU A 165 -6.75 5.39 11.54
C GLU A 165 -7.01 4.79 10.16
N ARG A 166 -5.98 4.55 9.36
CA ARG A 166 -6.16 3.96 8.02
C ARG A 166 -6.70 2.53 8.10
N GLY A 167 -6.32 1.77 9.13
CA GLY A 167 -6.88 0.45 9.42
C GLY A 167 -8.38 0.49 9.73
N LEU A 168 -8.80 1.42 10.60
CA LEU A 168 -10.22 1.63 10.93
C LEU A 168 -11.02 2.11 9.72
N ILE A 169 -10.49 3.05 8.93
CA ILE A 169 -11.14 3.51 7.69
C ILE A 169 -11.34 2.33 6.73
N PHE A 170 -10.30 1.52 6.51
CA PHE A 170 -10.38 0.34 5.66
C PHE A 170 -11.42 -0.66 6.19
N ALA A 171 -11.45 -0.92 7.50
CA ALA A 171 -12.44 -1.80 8.11
C ALA A 171 -13.88 -1.27 7.95
N PHE A 172 -14.13 0.02 8.19
CA PHE A 172 -15.43 0.66 8.02
C PHE A 172 -15.96 0.54 6.59
N LEU A 173 -15.08 0.73 5.59
CA LEU A 173 -15.46 0.51 4.20
C LEU A 173 -15.82 -0.95 3.92
N LEU A 174 -15.03 -1.90 4.42
CA LEU A 174 -15.32 -3.32 4.23
C LEU A 174 -16.64 -3.75 4.86
N ILE A 175 -17.00 -3.25 6.04
CA ILE A 175 -18.28 -3.60 6.69
C ILE A 175 -19.46 -2.78 6.17
N GLY A 176 -19.28 -1.96 5.11
CA GLY A 176 -20.34 -1.15 4.52
C GLY A 176 -20.81 0.02 5.39
N GLN A 177 -19.93 0.58 6.22
CA GLN A 177 -20.22 1.72 7.10
C GLN A 177 -19.30 2.92 6.80
N PRO A 178 -19.35 3.51 5.60
CA PRO A 178 -18.51 4.66 5.26
C PRO A 178 -18.76 5.87 6.18
N GLU A 179 -19.94 5.98 6.80
CA GLU A 179 -20.28 7.02 7.78
C GLU A 179 -19.37 6.97 9.01
N GLY A 180 -18.90 5.77 9.39
CA GLY A 180 -17.94 5.56 10.49
C GLY A 180 -16.62 6.29 10.26
N VAL A 181 -16.22 6.50 9.00
CA VAL A 181 -15.05 7.32 8.64
C VAL A 181 -15.26 8.78 9.04
N GLY A 182 -16.46 9.32 8.84
CA GLY A 182 -16.81 10.68 9.24
C GLY A 182 -16.75 10.85 10.76
N LEU A 183 -17.30 9.90 11.52
CA LEU A 183 -17.23 9.88 12.98
C LEU A 183 -15.78 9.83 13.48
N LEU A 184 -14.95 8.97 12.89
CA LEU A 184 -13.52 8.85 13.24
C LEU A 184 -12.79 10.19 13.07
N ILE A 185 -13.00 10.87 11.94
CA ILE A 185 -12.37 12.17 11.65
C ILE A 185 -12.87 13.26 12.60
N ALA A 186 -14.17 13.28 12.90
CA ALA A 186 -14.76 14.23 13.84
C ALA A 186 -14.18 14.02 15.25
N ALA A 187 -14.13 12.78 15.73
CA ALA A 187 -13.57 12.42 17.03
C ALA A 187 -12.09 12.86 17.14
N LYS A 188 -11.29 12.56 16.10
CA LYS A 188 -9.89 12.99 16.04
C LYS A 188 -9.76 14.52 16.11
N SER A 189 -10.61 15.25 15.38
CA SER A 189 -10.57 16.71 15.33
C SER A 189 -10.90 17.33 16.69
N ILE A 190 -11.88 16.79 17.42
CA ILE A 190 -12.23 17.24 18.78
C ILE A 190 -11.07 17.04 19.75
N LEU A 191 -10.45 15.86 19.75
CA LEU A 191 -9.29 15.56 20.62
C LEU A 191 -8.08 16.45 20.32
N ARG A 192 -7.96 16.94 19.09
CA ARG A 192 -6.84 17.79 18.64
C ARG A 192 -7.09 19.29 18.85
N PHE A 193 -8.35 19.71 18.95
CA PHE A 193 -8.75 21.12 19.00
C PHE A 193 -8.10 21.91 20.14
N GLY A 194 -7.92 21.29 21.31
CA GLY A 194 -7.25 21.92 22.45
C GLY A 194 -5.72 22.00 22.34
N ALA A 195 -5.10 21.13 21.54
CA ALA A 195 -3.63 20.98 21.50
C ALA A 195 -2.95 21.84 20.41
N VAL A 196 -3.72 22.38 19.46
CA VAL A 196 -3.20 23.07 18.26
C VAL A 196 -3.73 24.52 18.16
N ARG A 197 -4.43 25.00 19.19
CA ARG A 197 -5.22 26.24 19.14
C ARG A 197 -4.40 27.49 18.83
N ASP A 198 -3.14 27.52 19.26
CA ASP A 198 -2.30 28.72 19.23
C ASP A 198 -1.21 28.68 18.14
N ASP A 199 -1.12 27.60 17.34
CA ASP A 199 -0.15 27.48 16.24
C ASP A 199 -0.82 27.14 14.90
N ARG A 200 -0.86 28.14 14.02
CA ARG A 200 -1.45 28.03 12.67
C ARG A 200 -0.71 27.04 11.78
N ALA A 201 0.63 27.00 11.84
CA ALA A 201 1.42 26.12 10.98
C ALA A 201 1.23 24.65 11.37
N LEU A 202 1.15 24.36 12.67
CA LEU A 202 0.81 23.03 13.19
C LEU A 202 -0.61 22.62 12.80
N SER A 203 -1.56 23.56 12.85
CA SER A 203 -2.95 23.32 12.41
C SER A 203 -3.02 22.92 10.94
N GLU A 204 -2.41 23.71 10.06
CA GLU A 204 -2.35 23.44 8.63
C GLU A 204 -1.65 22.10 8.34
N TYR A 205 -0.52 21.82 9.02
CA TYR A 205 0.19 20.54 8.91
C TYR A 205 -0.71 19.33 9.24
N VAL A 206 -1.45 19.40 10.35
CA VAL A 206 -2.33 18.30 10.80
C VAL A 206 -3.53 18.13 9.86
N ILE A 207 -4.12 19.22 9.38
CA ILE A 207 -5.25 19.18 8.45
C ILE A 207 -4.83 18.52 7.13
N ILE A 208 -3.72 18.97 6.52
CA ILE A 208 -3.23 18.40 5.26
C ILE A 208 -2.89 16.92 5.45
N GLY A 209 -2.19 16.56 6.54
CA GLY A 209 -1.81 15.18 6.82
C GLY A 209 -3.03 14.26 7.03
N THR A 210 -4.05 14.75 7.73
CA THR A 210 -5.28 13.97 7.98
C THR A 210 -6.08 13.78 6.70
N LEU A 211 -6.34 14.84 5.93
CA LEU A 211 -7.08 14.74 4.67
C LEU A 211 -6.38 13.83 3.67
N ALA A 212 -5.06 13.95 3.52
CA ALA A 212 -4.29 13.09 2.64
C ALA A 212 -4.32 11.62 3.09
N SER A 213 -4.16 11.35 4.39
CA SER A 213 -4.20 9.99 4.94
C SER A 213 -5.57 9.33 4.79
N VAL A 214 -6.65 10.09 5.01
CA VAL A 214 -8.03 9.63 4.77
C VAL A 214 -8.23 9.34 3.29
N GLY A 215 -7.88 10.27 2.41
CA GLY A 215 -8.02 10.09 0.96
C GLY A 215 -7.27 8.86 0.45
N TRP A 216 -6.06 8.60 0.96
CA TRP A 216 -5.30 7.40 0.64
C TRP A 216 -6.01 6.11 1.09
N ALA A 217 -6.49 6.07 2.35
CA ALA A 217 -7.18 4.89 2.88
C ALA A 217 -8.49 4.62 2.15
N LEU A 218 -9.24 5.65 1.79
CA LEU A 218 -10.45 5.54 0.98
C LEU A 218 -10.13 4.97 -0.41
N ALA A 219 -9.10 5.51 -1.09
CA ALA A 219 -8.70 5.02 -2.41
C ALA A 219 -8.28 3.53 -2.37
N ALA A 220 -7.47 3.14 -1.38
CA ALA A 220 -7.07 1.74 -1.20
C ALA A 220 -8.26 0.83 -0.85
N GLY A 221 -9.18 1.29 0.01
CA GLY A 221 -10.37 0.53 0.41
C GLY A 221 -11.33 0.30 -0.75
N TYR A 222 -11.72 1.37 -1.46
CA TYR A 222 -12.60 1.23 -2.63
C TYR A 222 -11.94 0.47 -3.79
N GLY A 223 -10.62 0.64 -4.00
CA GLY A 223 -9.88 -0.17 -4.97
C GLY A 223 -9.92 -1.66 -4.62
N THR A 224 -9.85 -2.00 -3.32
CA THR A 224 -9.96 -3.39 -2.84
C THR A 224 -11.36 -3.93 -3.05
N LEU A 225 -12.40 -3.18 -2.67
CA LEU A 225 -13.80 -3.56 -2.90
C LEU A 225 -14.09 -3.76 -4.40
N GLY A 226 -13.49 -2.96 -5.28
CA GLY A 226 -13.61 -3.11 -6.74
C GLY A 226 -12.94 -4.35 -7.29
N LEU A 227 -11.80 -4.74 -6.72
CA LEU A 227 -11.17 -6.02 -7.05
C LEU A 227 -12.01 -7.19 -6.52
N LEU A 228 -12.53 -7.10 -5.29
CA LEU A 228 -13.38 -8.13 -4.68
C LEU A 228 -14.68 -8.37 -5.45
N SER A 229 -15.25 -7.33 -6.07
CA SER A 229 -16.47 -7.48 -6.88
C SER A 229 -16.26 -8.31 -8.16
N GLN A 230 -15.00 -8.60 -8.53
CA GLN A 230 -14.62 -9.44 -9.68
C GLN A 230 -14.18 -10.85 -9.26
N LEU A 231 -14.24 -11.16 -7.95
CA LEU A 231 -13.81 -12.42 -7.35
C LEU A 231 -15.01 -13.14 -6.72
N PRO A 232 -14.89 -14.44 -6.41
CA PRO A 232 -15.92 -15.16 -5.68
C PRO A 232 -16.28 -14.46 -4.36
N PRO A 233 -17.58 -14.29 -4.04
CA PRO A 233 -17.99 -13.53 -2.88
C PRO A 233 -17.60 -14.23 -1.58
N ILE A 234 -17.07 -13.45 -0.64
CA ILE A 234 -16.67 -13.91 0.70
C ILE A 234 -17.41 -13.16 1.83
N GLY A 235 -18.58 -12.58 1.52
CA GLY A 235 -19.48 -11.97 2.51
C GLY A 235 -19.32 -10.47 2.73
N PHE A 236 -18.53 -9.76 1.90
CA PHE A 236 -18.47 -8.29 1.93
C PHE A 236 -19.52 -7.65 1.02
N PRO A 237 -20.09 -6.50 1.40
CA PRO A 237 -21.07 -5.79 0.60
C PRO A 237 -20.48 -5.34 -0.75
N PRO A 238 -21.29 -5.32 -1.83
CA PRO A 238 -20.86 -4.79 -3.11
C PRO A 238 -20.54 -3.29 -3.01
N LEU A 239 -19.69 -2.80 -3.92
CA LEU A 239 -19.30 -1.38 -4.03
C LEU A 239 -20.49 -0.43 -4.21
N LEU A 240 -21.57 -0.93 -4.81
CA LEU A 240 -22.80 -0.19 -5.08
C LEU A 240 -23.98 -1.13 -4.76
N PRO A 241 -25.05 -0.63 -4.14
CA PRO A 241 -26.31 -1.36 -4.00
C PRO A 241 -26.93 -1.71 -5.36
#